data_AF-A0A382D8H7-F1
#
_entry.id   AF-A0A382D8H7-F1
#
_cell.length_a   1.000
_cell.length_b   1.000
_cell.length_c   1.000
_cell.angle_alpha   90.00
_cell.angle_beta   90.00
_cell.angle_gamma   90.00
#
_symmetry.space_group_name_H-M   'P 1'
#
loop_
_entity.id
_entity.type
_entity.pdbx_description
1 polymer ?
#
loop_
_entity_poly.entity_id
_entity_poly.type
_entity_poly.pdbx_seq_one_letter_code
_entity_poly.pdbx_strand_id
1 'polypeptide(L)'
;MRFRIFQLFMLLSPAVIMASGGGFGSEFHLDGSIDNLNIFWVIPFVGILLSIAVFPLAVPSFWHRHFGKVSFFWAAVLIIPLLFKTSLSVVIYELLHVGLLEYAPFIILLLALFTISGGVRLTGNLVGTPIVNTLLIFIGTILASWMGTT
;
A
#
# COMPACT_ATOMS: atom_id res chain seq x y z
N MET A 1 -29.99 -2.09 -13.66
CA MET A 1 -29.91 -0.65 -13.31
C MET A 1 -28.84 -0.29 -12.27
N ARG A 2 -28.57 -1.12 -11.24
CA ARG A 2 -27.56 -0.83 -10.20
C ARG A 2 -26.11 -0.61 -10.67
N PHE A 3 -25.66 -1.31 -11.72
CA PHE A 3 -24.29 -1.16 -12.24
C PHE A 3 -24.03 0.17 -12.99
N ARG A 4 -25.05 0.75 -13.63
CA ARG A 4 -24.92 2.05 -14.33
C ARG A 4 -24.80 3.22 -13.36
N ILE A 5 -25.46 3.15 -12.20
CA ILE A 5 -25.36 4.16 -11.14
C ILE A 5 -23.96 4.14 -10.50
N PHE A 6 -23.38 2.96 -10.27
CA PHE A 6 -22.02 2.86 -9.73
C PHE A 6 -20.97 3.38 -10.72
N GLN A 7 -21.12 3.07 -12.01
CA GLN A 7 -20.24 3.61 -13.06
C GLN A 7 -20.39 5.12 -13.25
N LEU A 8 -21.62 5.66 -13.13
CA LEU A 8 -21.88 7.09 -13.21
C LEU A 8 -21.29 7.84 -12.00
N PHE A 9 -21.33 7.24 -10.82
CA PHE A 9 -20.70 7.77 -9.60
C PHE A 9 -19.16 7.78 -9.72
N MET A 10 -18.60 6.72 -10.30
CA MET A 10 -17.16 6.60 -10.55
C MET A 10 -16.66 7.59 -11.62
N LEU A 11 -17.46 7.86 -12.66
CA LEU A 11 -17.17 8.85 -13.71
C LEU A 11 -17.38 10.31 -13.30
N LEU A 12 -18.28 10.59 -12.35
CA LEU A 12 -18.52 11.95 -11.84
C LEU A 12 -17.55 12.36 -10.72
N SER A 13 -16.88 11.39 -10.08
CA SER A 13 -15.93 11.66 -9.00
C SER A 13 -14.76 12.59 -9.36
N PRO A 14 -14.16 12.56 -10.57
CA PRO A 14 -13.08 13.49 -10.93
C PRO A 14 -13.59 14.91 -11.17
N ALA A 15 -14.84 15.06 -11.64
CA ALA A 15 -15.43 16.36 -11.95
C ALA A 15 -15.78 17.17 -10.69
N VAL A 16 -16.14 16.50 -9.60
CA VAL A 16 -16.38 17.15 -8.30
C VAL A 16 -15.07 17.64 -7.66
N ILE A 17 -13.95 16.95 -7.92
CA ILE A 17 -12.62 17.34 -7.42
C ILE A 17 -12.09 18.58 -8.16
N MET A 18 -12.29 18.67 -9.50
CA MET A 18 -11.84 19.83 -10.29
C MET A 18 -12.72 21.09 -10.16
N ALA A 19 -13.91 21.01 -9.57
CA ALA A 19 -14.83 22.14 -9.44
C ALA A 19 -14.63 22.98 -8.16
N SER A 20 -13.68 22.62 -7.28
CA SER A 20 -13.37 23.40 -6.07
C SER A 20 -12.35 24.52 -6.36
N GLY A 21 -12.77 25.51 -7.16
CA GLY A 21 -12.06 26.76 -7.31
C GLY A 21 -12.22 27.63 -6.07
N GLY A 22 -11.19 27.69 -5.22
CA GLY A 22 -11.15 28.63 -4.10
C GLY A 22 -9.84 28.59 -3.30
N GLY A 23 -8.96 29.58 -3.54
CA GLY A 23 -7.92 30.00 -2.60
C GLY A 23 -6.61 29.20 -2.59
N PHE A 24 -5.70 29.53 -3.50
CA PHE A 24 -4.28 29.16 -3.42
C PHE A 24 -3.63 29.92 -2.26
N GLY A 25 -3.29 29.24 -1.16
CA GLY A 25 -2.55 29.86 -0.05
C GLY A 25 -2.73 29.20 1.31
N SER A 26 -2.44 27.91 1.44
CA SER A 26 -1.93 27.28 2.68
C SER A 26 -1.40 25.90 2.29
N GLU A 27 -0.24 25.51 2.80
CA GLU A 27 0.42 24.24 2.47
C GLU A 27 -0.54 23.07 2.71
N PHE A 28 -0.88 22.32 1.67
CA PHE A 28 -1.75 21.14 1.76
C PHE A 28 -1.00 19.93 2.33
N HIS A 29 -0.08 20.13 3.28
CA HIS A 29 0.75 19.07 3.84
C HIS A 29 0.38 18.85 5.31
N LEU A 30 0.35 17.59 5.72
CA LEU A 30 0.26 17.24 7.13
C LEU A 30 1.61 17.51 7.79
N ASP A 31 1.61 18.39 8.80
CA ASP A 31 2.79 18.56 9.65
C ASP A 31 2.99 17.32 10.53
N GLY A 32 4.04 16.55 10.20
CA GLY A 32 4.52 15.37 10.91
C GLY A 32 5.22 15.66 12.24
N SER A 33 5.34 16.91 12.67
CA SER A 33 5.95 17.28 13.95
C SER A 33 5.30 16.53 15.11
N ILE A 34 6.10 16.18 16.13
CA ILE A 34 5.65 15.49 17.35
C ILE A 34 4.53 16.27 18.06
N ASP A 35 4.51 17.60 17.92
CA ASP A 35 3.46 18.47 18.48
C ASP A 35 2.09 18.23 17.82
N ASN A 36 2.09 17.87 16.53
CA ASN A 36 0.90 17.62 15.72
C ASN A 36 0.59 16.13 15.56
N LEU A 37 1.56 15.24 15.56
CA LEU A 37 1.38 13.79 15.44
C LEU A 37 2.21 13.05 16.50
N ASN A 38 1.60 12.81 17.65
CA ASN A 38 2.18 11.99 18.72
C ASN A 38 2.36 10.52 18.27
N ILE A 39 3.26 9.77 18.91
CA ILE A 39 3.58 8.37 18.61
C ILE A 39 2.37 7.44 18.58
N PHE A 40 1.28 7.77 19.28
CA PHE A 40 0.04 7.00 19.27
C PHE A 40 -0.58 6.83 17.89
N TRP A 41 -0.28 7.71 16.93
CA TRP A 41 -0.73 7.58 15.54
C TRP A 41 -0.14 6.36 14.81
N VAL A 42 0.89 5.71 15.35
CA VAL A 42 1.44 4.45 14.81
C VAL A 42 0.55 3.23 15.13
N ILE A 43 -0.37 3.34 16.09
CA ILE A 43 -1.19 2.21 16.57
C ILE A 43 -1.95 1.52 15.42
N PRO A 44 -2.66 2.23 14.52
CA PRO A 44 -3.39 1.58 13.44
C PRO A 44 -2.47 0.82 12.48
N PHE A 45 -1.25 1.33 12.25
CA PHE A 45 -0.23 0.68 11.44
C PHE A 45 0.28 -0.61 12.09
N VAL A 46 0.65 -0.57 13.37
CA VAL A 46 1.05 -1.76 14.12
C VAL A 46 -0.10 -2.77 14.20
N GLY A 47 -1.33 -2.28 14.39
CA GLY A 47 -2.54 -3.09 14.47
C GLY A 47 -2.81 -3.88 13.19
N ILE A 48 -2.70 -3.26 12.01
CA ILE A 48 -2.86 -3.97 10.75
C ILE A 48 -1.73 -4.96 10.50
N LEU A 49 -0.47 -4.60 10.81
CA LEU A 49 0.67 -5.51 10.69
C LEU A 49 0.52 -6.76 11.55
N LEU A 50 0.10 -6.59 12.81
CA LEU A 50 -0.14 -7.71 13.71
C LEU A 50 -1.33 -8.55 13.23
N SER A 51 -2.37 -7.92 12.67
CA SER A 51 -3.53 -8.63 12.11
C SER A 51 -3.13 -9.53 10.94
N ILE A 52 -2.36 -9.00 9.97
CA ILE A 52 -1.88 -9.80 8.82
C ILE A 52 -0.86 -10.87 9.22
N ALA A 53 -0.14 -10.69 10.33
CA ALA A 53 0.83 -11.67 10.81
C ALA A 53 0.14 -12.79 11.61
N VAL A 54 -0.77 -12.46 12.53
CA VAL A 54 -1.30 -13.42 13.51
C VAL A 54 -2.58 -14.11 13.04
N PHE A 55 -3.53 -13.37 12.43
CA PHE A 55 -4.85 -13.94 12.10
C PHE A 55 -4.85 -15.03 11.02
N PRO A 56 -3.99 -15.00 9.98
CA PRO A 56 -3.92 -16.11 9.04
C PRO A 56 -3.45 -17.42 9.70
N LEU A 57 -2.64 -17.32 10.77
CA LEU A 57 -2.13 -18.47 11.52
C LEU A 57 -3.10 -18.93 12.61
N ALA A 58 -3.70 -18.00 13.35
CA ALA A 58 -4.57 -18.31 14.48
C ALA A 58 -6.00 -18.70 14.06
N VAL A 59 -6.57 -18.00 13.08
CA VAL A 59 -7.96 -18.19 12.62
C VAL A 59 -8.09 -18.06 11.09
N PRO A 60 -7.54 -19.00 10.30
CA PRO A 60 -7.45 -18.89 8.85
C PRO A 60 -8.80 -18.66 8.15
N SER A 61 -9.83 -19.42 8.54
CA SER A 61 -11.17 -19.34 7.91
C SER A 61 -11.84 -17.97 8.11
N PHE A 62 -11.63 -17.35 9.28
CA PHE A 62 -12.10 -16.00 9.54
C PHE A 62 -11.33 -14.98 8.69
N TRP A 63 -10.00 -15.09 8.68
CA TRP A 63 -9.13 -14.16 7.97
C TRP A 63 -9.43 -14.12 6.47
N HIS A 64 -9.47 -15.28 5.80
CA HIS A 64 -9.72 -15.31 4.36
C HIS A 64 -11.07 -14.71 3.95
N ARG A 65 -12.09 -14.78 4.82
CA ARG A 65 -13.41 -14.18 4.55
C ARG A 65 -13.48 -12.70 4.92
N HIS A 66 -12.70 -12.24 5.89
CA HIS A 66 -12.86 -10.93 6.53
C HIS A 66 -11.65 -10.01 6.46
N PHE A 67 -10.57 -10.40 5.77
CA PHE A 67 -9.35 -9.59 5.69
C PHE A 67 -9.68 -8.13 5.29
N GLY A 68 -10.52 -7.94 4.27
CA GLY A 68 -10.89 -6.61 3.80
C GLY A 68 -11.65 -5.79 4.84
N LYS A 69 -12.49 -6.42 5.69
CA LYS A 69 -13.20 -5.72 6.77
C LYS A 69 -12.24 -5.31 7.88
N VAL A 70 -11.27 -6.16 8.23
CA VAL A 70 -10.26 -5.87 9.24
C VAL A 70 -9.32 -4.76 8.75
N SER A 71 -8.86 -4.81 7.50
CA SER A 71 -8.07 -3.73 6.88
C SER A 71 -8.84 -2.42 6.83
N PHE A 72 -10.12 -2.45 6.46
CA PHE A 72 -10.96 -1.26 6.44
C PHE A 72 -11.16 -0.67 7.84
N PHE A 73 -11.35 -1.52 8.86
CA PHE A 73 -11.44 -1.08 10.25
C PHE A 73 -10.19 -0.31 10.67
N TRP A 74 -8.99 -0.86 10.47
CA TRP A 74 -7.76 -0.17 10.83
C TRP A 74 -7.53 1.12 10.02
N ALA A 75 -7.84 1.12 8.72
CA ALA A 75 -7.80 2.32 7.90
C ALA A 75 -8.77 3.40 8.42
N ALA A 76 -9.99 3.03 8.81
CA ALA A 76 -10.96 3.94 9.38
C ALA A 76 -10.51 4.50 10.74
N VAL A 77 -9.89 3.67 11.59
CA VAL A 77 -9.32 4.11 12.87
C VAL A 77 -8.21 5.15 12.67
N LEU A 78 -7.48 5.13 11.55
CA LEU A 78 -6.51 6.18 11.20
C LEU A 78 -7.20 7.41 10.60
N ILE A 79 -8.06 7.22 9.59
CA ILE A 79 -8.60 8.31 8.78
C ILE A 79 -9.67 9.12 9.55
N ILE A 80 -10.55 8.46 10.32
CA ILE A 80 -11.65 9.15 11.01
C ILE A 80 -11.12 10.18 12.02
N PRO A 81 -10.20 9.84 12.95
CA PRO A 81 -9.62 10.84 13.83
C PRO A 81 -8.85 11.93 13.09
N LEU A 82 -8.21 11.60 11.97
CA LEU A 82 -7.48 12.57 11.16
C LEU A 82 -8.41 13.60 10.52
N LEU A 83 -9.61 13.19 10.09
CA LEU A 83 -10.66 14.09 9.59
C LEU A 83 -11.20 15.05 10.65
N PHE A 84 -11.13 14.67 11.93
CA PHE A 84 -11.52 15.57 13.03
C PHE A 84 -10.39 16.52 13.42
N LYS A 85 -9.12 16.11 13.24
CA LYS A 85 -7.95 16.93 13.58
C LYS A 85 -7.55 17.89 12.47
N THR A 86 -7.73 17.48 11.22
CA THR A 86 -7.28 18.20 10.02
C THR A 86 -8.45 18.40 9.05
N SER A 87 -8.36 19.39 8.16
CA SER A 87 -9.36 19.61 7.11
C SER A 87 -9.46 18.43 6.14
N LEU A 88 -10.68 18.20 5.63
CA LEU A 88 -10.97 17.17 4.64
C LEU A 88 -10.07 17.27 3.41
N SER A 89 -9.77 18.49 2.95
CA SER A 89 -8.93 18.74 1.77
C SER A 89 -7.51 18.20 1.93
N VAL A 90 -6.89 18.38 3.11
CA VAL A 90 -5.55 17.88 3.40
C VAL A 90 -5.54 16.36 3.50
N VAL A 91 -6.54 15.75 4.16
CA VAL A 91 -6.64 14.28 4.25
C VAL A 91 -6.78 13.65 2.87
N ILE A 92 -7.61 14.23 2.00
CA ILE A 92 -7.77 13.74 0.62
C ILE A 92 -6.48 13.95 -0.17
N TYR A 93 -5.83 15.11 -0.04
CA TYR A 93 -4.56 15.38 -0.71
C TYR A 93 -3.51 14.31 -0.35
N GLU A 94 -3.32 14.03 0.94
CA GLU A 94 -2.32 13.06 1.41
C GLU A 94 -2.65 11.63 0.99
N LEU A 95 -3.93 11.23 1.08
CA LEU A 95 -4.36 9.91 0.61
C LEU A 95 -4.08 9.72 -0.89
N LEU A 96 -4.35 10.76 -1.70
CA LEU A 96 -4.08 10.73 -3.13
C LEU A 96 -2.58 10.81 -3.43
N HIS A 97 -1.85 11.64 -2.70
CA HIS A 97 -0.40 11.79 -2.84
C HIS A 97 0.29 10.44 -2.61
N VAL A 98 0.09 9.83 -1.44
CA VAL A 98 0.64 8.51 -1.10
C VAL A 98 0.09 7.43 -2.04
N GLY A 99 -1.21 7.45 -2.32
CA GLY A 99 -1.85 6.45 -3.18
C GLY A 99 -1.33 6.43 -4.62
N LEU A 100 -1.11 7.61 -5.22
CA LEU A 100 -0.73 7.74 -6.62
C LEU A 100 0.78 7.86 -6.83
N LEU A 101 1.50 8.57 -5.96
CA LEU A 101 2.92 8.84 -6.14
C LEU A 101 3.84 7.83 -5.43
N GLU A 102 3.33 7.10 -4.45
CA GLU A 102 4.13 6.08 -3.75
C GLU A 102 3.58 4.68 -4.00
N TYR A 103 2.30 4.44 -3.74
CA TYR A 103 1.71 3.11 -3.79
C TYR A 103 1.55 2.59 -5.23
N ALA A 104 0.98 3.39 -6.14
CA ALA A 104 0.82 2.98 -7.54
C ALA A 104 2.16 2.62 -8.22
N PRO A 105 3.22 3.46 -8.18
CA PRO A 105 4.50 3.10 -8.76
C PRO A 105 5.14 1.89 -8.07
N PHE A 106 4.99 1.74 -6.76
CA PHE A 106 5.44 0.54 -6.06
C PHE A 106 4.77 -0.74 -6.58
N ILE A 107 3.45 -0.74 -6.76
CA ILE A 107 2.73 -1.91 -7.31
C ILE A 107 3.13 -2.18 -8.77
N ILE A 108 3.32 -1.13 -9.58
CA ILE A 108 3.80 -1.27 -10.97
C ILE A 108 5.20 -1.89 -10.99
N LEU A 109 6.09 -1.46 -10.10
CA LEU A 109 7.43 -2.01 -9.95
C LEU A 109 7.35 -3.50 -9.57
N LEU A 110 6.54 -3.85 -8.56
CA LEU A 110 6.34 -5.25 -8.17
C LEU A 110 5.79 -6.10 -9.31
N LEU A 111 4.86 -5.57 -10.10
CA LEU A 111 4.30 -6.25 -11.27
C LEU A 111 5.36 -6.48 -12.35
N ALA A 112 6.17 -5.46 -12.63
CA ALA A 112 7.27 -5.55 -13.59
C ALA A 112 8.29 -6.60 -13.13
N LEU A 113 8.68 -6.58 -11.85
CA LEU A 113 9.61 -7.56 -11.28
C LEU A 113 9.03 -8.96 -11.33
N PHE A 114 7.76 -9.16 -10.96
CA PHE A 114 7.08 -10.45 -11.07
C PHE A 114 7.09 -10.99 -12.51
N THR A 115 6.81 -10.12 -13.48
CA THR A 115 6.77 -10.51 -14.90
C THR A 115 8.16 -10.87 -15.42
N ILE A 116 9.17 -10.05 -15.12
CA ILE A 116 10.55 -10.26 -15.57
C ILE A 116 11.12 -11.51 -14.89
N SER A 117 11.04 -11.61 -13.55
CA SER A 117 11.56 -12.74 -12.79
C SER A 117 10.82 -14.04 -13.08
N GLY A 118 9.49 -14.00 -13.26
CA GLY A 118 8.69 -15.18 -13.62
C GLY A 118 9.00 -15.73 -15.02
N GLY A 119 9.53 -14.90 -15.91
CA GLY A 119 9.99 -15.30 -17.25
C GLY A 119 11.41 -15.89 -17.30
N VAL A 120 12.18 -15.82 -16.21
CA VAL A 120 13.56 -16.34 -16.18
C VAL A 120 13.55 -17.86 -16.02
N ARG A 121 13.81 -18.58 -17.12
CA ARG A 121 13.99 -20.04 -17.10
C ARG A 121 15.48 -20.41 -17.01
N LEU A 122 15.91 -20.92 -15.86
CA LEU A 122 17.22 -21.53 -15.70
C LEU A 122 17.19 -22.97 -16.23
N THR A 123 18.05 -23.30 -17.19
CA THR A 123 18.12 -24.62 -17.83
C THR A 123 19.55 -25.15 -17.77
N GLY A 124 19.72 -26.45 -17.50
CA GLY A 124 21.03 -27.09 -17.37
C GLY A 124 21.00 -28.30 -16.44
N ASN A 125 22.16 -28.94 -16.23
CA ASN A 125 22.31 -30.09 -15.35
C ASN A 125 22.50 -29.63 -13.88
N LEU A 126 21.50 -28.93 -13.35
CA LEU A 126 21.50 -28.38 -12.00
C LEU A 126 21.17 -29.50 -11.00
N VAL A 127 22.20 -30.22 -10.56
CA VAL A 127 22.04 -31.23 -9.51
C VAL A 127 21.65 -30.50 -8.22
N GLY A 128 20.51 -30.88 -7.62
CA GLY A 128 19.96 -30.29 -6.39
C GLY A 128 20.79 -30.58 -5.13
N THR A 129 22.07 -30.22 -5.16
CA THR A 129 22.97 -30.32 -4.02
C THR A 129 22.91 -29.04 -3.18
N PRO A 130 23.15 -29.11 -1.86
CA PRO A 130 23.13 -27.93 -1.00
C PRO A 130 24.06 -26.81 -1.47
N ILE A 131 25.24 -27.16 -2.00
CA ILE A 131 26.25 -26.20 -2.48
C ILE A 131 25.73 -25.42 -3.69
N VAL A 132 25.18 -26.12 -4.70
CA VAL A 132 24.65 -25.48 -5.91
C VAL A 132 23.47 -24.56 -5.57
N ASN A 133 22.55 -25.01 -4.72
CA ASN A 133 21.42 -24.18 -4.29
C ASN A 133 21.87 -22.94 -3.52
N THR A 134 22.85 -23.09 -2.62
CA THR A 134 23.37 -21.96 -1.84
C THR A 134 24.07 -20.95 -2.74
N LEU A 135 24.85 -21.41 -3.73
CA LEU A 135 25.48 -20.53 -4.72
C LEU A 135 24.45 -19.79 -5.58
N LEU A 136 23.39 -20.49 -6.04
CA LEU A 136 22.31 -19.87 -6.80
C LEU A 136 21.59 -18.78 -5.99
N ILE A 137 21.27 -19.05 -4.73
CA ILE A 137 20.66 -18.06 -3.83
C ILE A 137 21.64 -16.90 -3.60
N PHE A 138 22.91 -17.16 -3.31
CA PHE A 138 23.91 -16.14 -3.06
C PHE A 138 24.09 -15.18 -4.25
N ILE A 139 24.22 -15.72 -5.46
CA ILE A 139 24.30 -14.93 -6.68
C ILE A 139 23.00 -14.12 -6.88
N GLY A 140 21.85 -14.75 -6.70
CA GLY A 140 20.55 -14.08 -6.76
C GLY A 140 20.43 -12.93 -5.76
N THR A 141 20.90 -13.10 -4.52
CA THR A 141 20.91 -12.06 -3.48
C THR A 141 21.81 -10.89 -3.86
N ILE A 142 23.01 -11.14 -4.40
CA ILE A 142 23.92 -10.07 -4.85
C ILE A 142 23.29 -9.29 -6.01
N LEU A 143 22.79 -9.99 -7.03
CA LEU A 143 22.18 -9.37 -8.20
C LEU A 143 20.92 -8.57 -7.82
N ALA A 144 20.08 -9.10 -6.92
CA ALA A 144 18.92 -8.40 -6.39
C ALA A 144 19.32 -7.14 -5.61
N SER A 145 20.37 -7.22 -4.77
CA SER A 145 20.88 -6.07 -4.02
C SER A 145 21.47 -4.98 -4.91
N TRP A 146 22.01 -5.35 -6.09
CA TRP A 146 22.48 -4.39 -7.09
C TRP A 146 21.34 -3.79 -7.91
N MET A 147 20.32 -4.59 -8.25
CA MET A 147 19.18 -4.15 -9.08
C MET A 147 18.15 -3.30 -8.32
N GLY A 148 18.17 -3.23 -6.98
CA GLY A 148 17.23 -2.39 -6.25
C GLY A 148 17.77 -1.88 -4.92
N THR A 149 17.97 -0.58 -4.80
CA THR A 149 17.03 0.38 -4.17
C THR A 149 17.64 1.78 -4.07
N THR A 150 17.29 2.69 -5.00
CA THR A 150 17.12 4.14 -4.76
C THR A 150 15.76 4.53 -5.31
#